data_AF-A0A7W5LJH0-F1
#
_entry.id   AF-A0A7W5LJH0-F1
#
_cell.length_a   1.000
_cell.length_b   1.000
_cell.length_c   1.000
_cell.angle_alpha   90.00
_cell.angle_beta   90.00
_cell.angle_gamma   90.00
#
_symmetry.space_group_name_H-M   'P 1'
#
loop_
_entity.id
_entity.type
_entity.pdbx_description
1 polymer ?
#
loop_
_entity_poly.entity_id
_entity_poly.type
_entity_poly.pdbx_seq_one_letter_code
_entity_poly.pdbx_strand_id
1 'polypeptide(L)'
;MNRFLLTSAFLLAAVPAAFAAEPAAQPVVWPQLPPKAPTSNVKLVEPHLHVNRAGKGAPRIALTFDACMGKTDPRILSTLVDQQIPATIFVTARWLRSNPETLAVFLAHPDIFELEDHGQNHIPAVDVPTKVYGIPAAGSPQAVAQEVKGGADAMVAAGIPQPRWFRGATAKYSLSAIAQIRGMGYRIAGYSVNGDSGSLLPAKMVEKQYASAKDGDVIISHINQPTHAAGEGVAASILALKAKGVQFVRLQDIPEKGDDDTTN
;
A
#
# COMPACT_ATOMS: atom_id res chain seq x y z
N MET A 1 -101.99 -5.07 -48.46
CA MET A 1 -102.81 -4.46 -47.39
C MET A 1 -101.96 -3.46 -46.62
N ASN A 2 -102.45 -2.23 -46.54
CA ASN A 2 -102.19 -1.13 -45.59
C ASN A 2 -100.80 -0.94 -44.95
N ARG A 3 -100.20 0.22 -45.29
CA ARG A 3 -99.73 1.33 -44.44
C ARG A 3 -99.53 1.01 -42.94
N PHE A 4 -98.39 1.42 -42.36
CA PHE A 4 -98.37 2.48 -41.34
C PHE A 4 -96.94 3.03 -41.12
N LEU A 5 -96.86 4.37 -41.18
CA LEU A 5 -95.77 5.19 -40.66
C LEU A 5 -95.69 5.03 -39.15
N LEU A 6 -94.48 5.03 -38.58
CA LEU A 6 -94.22 5.54 -37.25
C LEU A 6 -92.81 6.14 -37.20
N THR A 7 -92.81 7.47 -37.24
CA THR A 7 -91.75 8.37 -36.80
C THR A 7 -91.34 8.06 -35.36
N SER A 8 -90.05 8.03 -35.06
CA SER A 8 -89.56 8.26 -33.70
C SER A 8 -88.20 8.96 -33.72
N ALA A 9 -88.33 10.24 -33.37
CA ALA A 9 -87.41 11.15 -32.70
C ALA A 9 -85.93 10.75 -32.57
N PHE A 10 -85.10 11.61 -33.15
CA PHE A 10 -83.71 11.81 -32.79
C PHE A 10 -83.55 12.15 -31.30
N LEU A 11 -82.72 11.37 -30.60
CA LEU A 11 -82.00 11.80 -29.40
C LEU A 11 -80.51 11.68 -29.71
N LEU A 12 -79.89 12.79 -30.11
CA LEU A 12 -78.44 12.94 -30.12
C LEU A 12 -77.97 13.04 -28.65
N ALA A 13 -77.57 11.92 -28.07
CA ALA A 13 -76.74 11.94 -26.88
C ALA A 13 -75.31 12.28 -27.31
N ALA A 14 -74.91 13.53 -27.07
CA ALA A 14 -73.51 13.95 -27.18
C ALA A 14 -72.71 13.24 -26.08
N VAL A 15 -71.87 12.28 -26.46
CA VAL A 15 -70.89 11.67 -25.55
C VAL A 15 -69.70 12.63 -25.47
N PRO A 16 -69.38 13.22 -24.31
CA PRO A 16 -68.15 13.99 -24.17
C PRO A 16 -66.96 13.03 -24.24
N ALA A 17 -66.05 13.28 -25.17
CA ALA A 17 -64.74 12.65 -25.19
C ALA A 17 -63.98 13.06 -23.92
N ALA A 18 -63.87 12.14 -22.97
CA ALA A 18 -62.97 12.31 -21.84
C ALA A 18 -61.53 12.20 -22.35
N PHE A 19 -60.87 13.34 -22.52
CA PHE A 19 -59.41 13.37 -22.58
C PHE A 19 -58.89 12.88 -21.23
N ALA A 20 -58.30 11.69 -21.22
CA ALA A 20 -57.50 11.26 -20.08
C ALA A 20 -56.35 12.25 -19.92
N ALA A 21 -56.35 12.96 -18.79
CA ALA A 21 -55.22 13.81 -18.43
C ALA A 21 -53.98 12.94 -18.27
N GLU A 22 -52.94 13.29 -19.01
CA GLU A 22 -51.61 12.68 -18.91
C GLU A 22 -51.11 12.82 -17.46
N PRO A 23 -50.62 11.75 -16.81
CA PRO A 23 -50.17 11.83 -15.43
C PRO A 23 -48.99 12.80 -15.34
N ALA A 24 -49.13 13.85 -14.52
CA ALA A 24 -48.08 14.80 -14.24
C ALA A 24 -46.82 14.05 -13.76
N ALA A 25 -45.72 14.20 -14.49
CA ALA A 25 -44.44 13.63 -14.13
C ALA A 25 -44.02 14.15 -12.74
N GLN A 26 -43.77 13.22 -11.82
CA GLN A 26 -43.25 13.57 -10.50
C GLN A 26 -41.85 14.20 -10.65
N PRO A 27 -41.53 15.26 -9.89
CA PRO A 27 -40.21 15.86 -9.93
C PRO A 27 -39.17 14.80 -9.56
N VAL A 28 -38.16 14.65 -10.42
CA VAL A 28 -37.02 13.76 -10.19
C VAL A 28 -36.26 14.27 -8.97
N VAL A 29 -36.43 13.58 -7.84
CA VAL A 29 -35.60 13.81 -6.66
C VAL A 29 -34.25 13.15 -6.93
N TRP A 30 -33.26 13.96 -7.31
CA TRP A 30 -31.88 13.48 -7.40
C TRP A 30 -31.45 12.99 -6.01
N PRO A 31 -30.79 11.81 -5.89
CA PRO A 31 -30.25 11.38 -4.63
C PRO A 31 -29.31 12.46 -4.09
N GLN A 32 -29.58 12.96 -2.89
CA GLN A 32 -28.62 13.82 -2.20
C GLN A 32 -27.29 13.07 -2.11
N LEU A 33 -26.23 13.69 -2.61
CA LEU A 33 -24.88 13.19 -2.41
C LEU A 33 -24.70 12.93 -0.91
N PRO A 34 -24.16 11.77 -0.51
CA PRO A 34 -23.93 11.48 0.89
C PRO A 34 -23.10 12.60 1.50
N PRO A 35 -23.37 12.99 2.76
CA PRO A 35 -22.63 14.06 3.43
C PRO A 35 -21.13 13.78 3.31
N LYS A 36 -20.37 14.80 2.92
CA LYS A 36 -18.91 14.73 2.83
C LYS A 36 -18.40 14.23 4.18
N ALA A 37 -17.74 13.07 4.18
CA ALA A 37 -17.20 12.49 5.40
C ALA A 37 -16.38 13.55 6.15
N PRO A 38 -16.51 13.65 7.48
CA PRO A 38 -15.77 14.63 8.25
C PRO A 38 -14.28 14.47 7.94
N THR A 39 -13.60 15.57 7.64
CA THR A 39 -12.14 15.58 7.49
C THR A 39 -11.56 15.19 8.84
N SER A 40 -11.10 13.94 8.97
CA SER A 40 -10.51 13.49 10.24
C SER A 40 -9.25 14.32 10.49
N ASN A 41 -9.23 15.10 11.57
CA ASN A 41 -8.03 15.81 12.04
C ASN A 41 -7.02 14.86 12.71
N VAL A 42 -6.97 13.60 12.28
CA VAL A 42 -6.05 12.62 12.86
C VAL A 42 -4.64 12.99 12.47
N LYS A 43 -3.82 13.25 13.49
CA LYS A 43 -2.39 13.46 13.33
C LYS A 43 -1.78 12.16 12.83
N LEU A 44 -1.29 12.21 11.59
CA LEU A 44 -0.51 11.14 11.01
C LEU A 44 0.97 11.39 11.25
N VAL A 45 1.70 10.33 11.54
CA VAL A 45 3.16 10.33 11.64
C VAL A 45 3.75 9.43 10.56
N GLU A 46 5.00 9.70 10.20
CA GLU A 46 5.81 8.89 9.30
C GLU A 46 7.07 8.49 10.07
N PRO A 47 7.08 7.29 10.65
CA PRO A 47 8.16 6.90 11.54
C PRO A 47 9.51 6.85 10.84
N HIS A 48 10.53 7.35 11.53
CA HIS A 48 11.91 7.21 11.12
C HIS A 48 12.53 5.98 11.75
N LEU A 49 13.43 5.33 11.01
CA LEU A 49 14.20 4.19 11.49
C LEU A 49 15.66 4.35 11.10
N HIS A 50 16.55 4.07 12.05
CA HIS A 50 17.99 3.97 11.82
C HIS A 50 18.51 2.66 12.41
N VAL A 51 19.50 2.06 11.76
CA VAL A 51 20.26 0.95 12.32
C VAL A 51 21.48 1.46 13.10
N ASN A 52 22.03 0.63 13.99
CA ASN A 52 23.23 1.00 14.74
C ASN A 52 24.39 1.32 13.80
N ARG A 53 24.92 2.52 13.98
CA ARG A 53 26.05 3.09 13.24
C ARG A 53 27.32 2.25 13.44
N ALA A 54 28.13 2.13 12.40
CA ALA A 54 29.46 1.54 12.50
C ALA A 54 30.48 2.50 13.17
N GLY A 55 30.17 3.79 13.22
CA GLY A 55 31.05 4.79 13.83
C GLY A 55 32.30 5.02 12.99
N LYS A 56 33.45 4.46 13.40
CA LYS A 56 34.72 4.57 12.66
C LYS A 56 34.89 3.49 11.58
N GLY A 57 34.00 2.50 11.52
CA GLY A 57 34.03 1.43 10.52
C GLY A 57 33.41 1.84 9.18
N ALA A 58 33.31 0.86 8.26
CA ALA A 58 32.56 1.00 7.03
C ALA A 58 31.10 1.41 7.32
N PRO A 59 30.54 2.43 6.64
CA PRO A 59 29.16 2.86 6.85
C PRO A 59 28.19 1.69 6.71
N ARG A 60 27.26 1.54 7.64
CA ARG A 60 26.18 0.56 7.58
C ARG A 60 24.93 1.18 7.01
N ILE A 61 24.31 0.52 6.04
CA ILE A 61 23.02 0.95 5.47
C ILE A 61 22.11 -0.27 5.37
N ALA A 62 20.86 -0.13 5.82
CA ALA A 62 19.84 -1.12 5.58
C ALA A 62 19.05 -0.78 4.31
N LEU A 63 19.07 -1.68 3.33
CA LEU A 63 18.21 -1.58 2.16
C LEU A 63 16.89 -2.26 2.46
N THR A 64 15.79 -1.52 2.33
CA THR A 64 14.45 -2.07 2.50
C THR A 64 13.62 -1.85 1.24
N PHE A 65 12.92 -2.89 0.81
CA PHE A 65 12.11 -2.86 -0.40
C PHE A 65 10.67 -3.22 -0.14
N ASP A 66 9.76 -2.35 -0.53
CA ASP A 66 8.33 -2.61 -0.47
C ASP A 66 7.91 -3.33 -1.75
N ALA A 67 7.24 -4.47 -1.59
CA ALA A 67 6.68 -5.29 -2.64
C ALA A 67 5.15 -5.26 -2.55
N CYS A 68 4.58 -4.15 -3.03
CA CYS A 68 3.15 -3.82 -2.88
C CYS A 68 2.24 -4.75 -3.71
N MET A 69 2.13 -4.50 -5.01
CA MET A 69 1.40 -5.30 -6.00
C MET A 69 2.20 -5.30 -7.31
N GLY A 70 1.81 -6.09 -8.29
CA GLY A 70 2.53 -6.15 -9.57
C GLY A 70 3.63 -7.19 -9.57
N LYS A 71 4.59 -7.05 -10.50
CA LYS A 71 5.67 -8.01 -10.71
C LYS A 71 6.98 -7.49 -10.14
N THR A 72 7.90 -8.40 -9.85
CA THR A 72 9.24 -8.03 -9.37
C THR A 72 10.02 -7.34 -10.48
N ASP A 73 10.77 -6.30 -10.14
CA ASP A 73 11.76 -5.69 -11.00
C ASP A 73 13.00 -6.60 -11.07
N PRO A 74 13.26 -7.25 -12.22
CA PRO A 74 14.37 -8.17 -12.34
C PRO A 74 15.72 -7.47 -12.21
N ARG A 75 15.81 -6.16 -12.53
CA ARG A 75 17.06 -5.41 -12.45
C ARG A 75 17.53 -5.26 -11.00
N ILE A 76 16.58 -5.01 -10.09
CA ILE A 76 16.86 -4.91 -8.65
C ILE A 76 17.15 -6.31 -8.10
N LEU A 77 16.29 -7.29 -8.39
CA LEU A 77 16.45 -8.66 -7.88
C LEU A 77 17.79 -9.26 -8.27
N SER A 78 18.17 -9.21 -9.56
CA SER A 78 19.44 -9.76 -10.02
C SER A 78 20.62 -9.02 -9.39
N THR A 79 20.54 -7.69 -9.25
CA THR A 79 21.60 -6.93 -8.57
C THR A 79 21.79 -7.41 -7.13
N LEU A 80 20.72 -7.63 -6.36
CA LEU A 80 20.82 -8.11 -4.98
C LEU A 80 21.44 -9.51 -4.91
N VAL A 81 21.00 -10.43 -5.76
CA VAL A 81 21.48 -11.82 -5.80
C VAL A 81 22.92 -11.88 -6.31
N ASP A 82 23.21 -11.35 -7.49
CA ASP A 82 24.52 -11.44 -8.14
C ASP A 82 25.63 -10.76 -7.31
N GLN A 83 25.26 -9.71 -6.57
CA GLN A 83 26.19 -8.97 -5.73
C GLN A 83 26.19 -9.40 -4.27
N GLN A 84 25.35 -10.38 -3.89
CA GLN A 84 25.20 -10.89 -2.53
C GLN A 84 24.94 -9.75 -1.54
N ILE A 85 23.93 -8.93 -1.82
CA ILE A 85 23.59 -7.74 -1.03
C ILE A 85 22.45 -8.06 -0.06
N PRO A 86 22.69 -8.00 1.26
CA PRO A 86 21.65 -8.12 2.26
C PRO A 86 20.55 -7.05 2.11
N ALA A 87 19.28 -7.47 2.15
CA ALA A 87 18.12 -6.58 2.10
C ALA A 87 16.90 -7.16 2.84
N THR A 88 16.06 -6.27 3.38
CA THR A 88 14.78 -6.62 3.99
C THR A 88 13.63 -6.28 3.03
N ILE A 89 12.81 -7.26 2.67
CA ILE A 89 11.72 -7.11 1.71
C ILE A 89 10.38 -7.17 2.45
N PHE A 90 9.60 -6.09 2.37
CA PHE A 90 8.25 -6.01 2.91
C PHE A 90 7.27 -6.49 1.83
N VAL A 91 6.63 -7.65 2.04
CA VAL A 91 5.74 -8.28 1.05
C VAL A 91 4.28 -8.21 1.46
N THR A 92 3.40 -7.89 0.53
CA THR A 92 1.95 -8.00 0.79
C THR A 92 1.43 -9.39 0.48
N ALA A 93 0.30 -9.77 1.09
CA ALA A 93 -0.39 -11.00 0.70
C ALA A 93 -0.78 -11.01 -0.78
N ARG A 94 -1.07 -9.84 -1.38
CA ARG A 94 -1.43 -9.71 -2.81
C ARG A 94 -0.24 -9.99 -3.71
N TRP A 95 0.94 -9.48 -3.36
CA TRP A 95 2.16 -9.70 -4.12
C TRP A 95 2.58 -11.16 -4.08
N LEU A 96 2.52 -11.81 -2.91
CA LEU A 96 2.87 -13.21 -2.72
C LEU A 96 2.09 -14.14 -3.66
N ARG A 97 0.78 -13.93 -3.79
CA ARG A 97 -0.08 -14.73 -4.70
C ARG A 97 0.35 -14.66 -6.16
N SER A 98 0.99 -13.58 -6.57
CA SER A 98 1.28 -13.29 -7.98
C SER A 98 2.75 -13.49 -8.36
N ASN A 99 3.64 -13.75 -7.40
CA ASN A 99 5.09 -13.82 -7.61
C ASN A 99 5.74 -15.07 -6.96
N PRO A 100 5.21 -16.30 -7.19
CA PRO A 100 5.76 -17.50 -6.57
C PRO A 100 7.22 -17.79 -6.99
N GLU A 101 7.60 -17.43 -8.22
CA GLU A 101 8.97 -17.60 -8.73
C GLU A 101 9.96 -16.71 -7.98
N THR A 102 9.64 -15.43 -7.80
CA THR A 102 10.49 -14.53 -6.99
C THR A 102 10.55 -14.97 -5.54
N LEU A 103 9.42 -15.41 -4.97
CA LEU A 103 9.41 -15.95 -3.61
C LEU A 103 10.37 -17.14 -3.48
N ALA A 104 10.39 -18.05 -4.46
CA ALA A 104 11.34 -19.17 -4.45
C ALA A 104 12.80 -18.69 -4.45
N VAL A 105 13.13 -17.62 -5.20
CA VAL A 105 14.46 -17.00 -5.15
C VAL A 105 14.75 -16.46 -3.75
N PHE A 106 13.84 -15.71 -3.14
CA PHE A 106 14.07 -15.19 -1.79
C PHE A 106 14.29 -16.31 -0.75
N LEU A 107 13.48 -17.37 -0.80
CA LEU A 107 13.61 -18.52 0.10
C LEU A 107 14.88 -19.34 -0.14
N ALA A 108 15.43 -19.32 -1.36
CA ALA A 108 16.70 -19.98 -1.68
C ALA A 108 17.93 -19.19 -1.20
N HIS A 109 17.76 -17.92 -0.84
CA HIS A 109 18.83 -17.00 -0.43
C HIS A 109 18.55 -16.37 0.96
N PRO A 110 18.31 -17.17 2.01
CA PRO A 110 17.95 -16.67 3.35
C PRO A 110 19.13 -15.99 4.07
N ASP A 111 20.34 -16.07 3.52
CA ASP A 111 21.55 -15.39 4.00
C ASP A 111 21.56 -13.90 3.63
N ILE A 112 20.94 -13.52 2.50
CA ILE A 112 20.85 -12.12 2.05
C ILE A 112 19.44 -11.54 2.11
N PHE A 113 18.38 -12.35 2.16
CA PHE A 113 17.01 -11.83 2.29
C PHE A 113 16.43 -12.02 3.69
N GLU A 114 15.83 -10.96 4.20
CA GLU A 114 14.83 -11.01 5.28
C GLU A 114 13.48 -10.64 4.64
N LEU A 115 12.42 -11.39 4.94
CA LEU A 115 11.07 -11.12 4.43
C LEU A 115 10.16 -10.72 5.59
N GLU A 116 9.46 -9.60 5.45
CA GLU A 116 8.65 -8.99 6.51
C GLU A 116 7.29 -8.49 5.97
N ASP A 117 6.38 -8.13 6.88
CA ASP A 117 4.97 -7.94 6.54
C ASP A 117 4.67 -6.54 6.00
N HIS A 118 4.09 -6.47 4.79
CA HIS A 118 3.60 -5.22 4.18
C HIS A 118 2.06 -5.12 4.13
N GLY A 119 1.39 -6.02 4.84
CA GLY A 119 -0.05 -6.07 4.98
C GLY A 119 -0.77 -6.94 3.97
N GLN A 120 -2.03 -7.21 4.25
CA GLN A 120 -2.87 -8.06 3.43
C GLN A 120 -3.25 -7.41 2.10
N ASN A 121 -3.73 -6.16 2.14
CA ASN A 121 -4.38 -5.50 0.99
C ASN A 121 -3.63 -4.28 0.47
N HIS A 122 -2.58 -3.86 1.17
CA HIS A 122 -1.82 -2.64 0.92
C HIS A 122 -2.65 -1.37 1.19
N ILE A 123 -3.21 -1.28 2.40
CA ILE A 123 -3.96 -0.11 2.88
C ILE A 123 -3.25 0.58 4.06
N PRO A 124 -3.32 1.93 4.17
CA PRO A 124 -2.70 2.65 5.27
C PRO A 124 -3.20 2.18 6.64
N ALA A 125 -2.27 1.91 7.55
CA ALA A 125 -2.55 1.53 8.93
C ALA A 125 -2.96 2.76 9.76
N VAL A 126 -4.12 3.30 9.43
CA VAL A 126 -4.79 4.40 10.12
C VAL A 126 -6.18 3.92 10.51
N ASP A 127 -6.48 4.01 11.80
CA ASP A 127 -7.66 3.45 12.46
C ASP A 127 -8.91 4.35 12.40
N VAL A 128 -8.85 5.44 11.62
CA VAL A 128 -10.00 6.30 11.33
C VAL A 128 -10.27 6.40 9.84
N PRO A 129 -11.52 6.59 9.41
CA PRO A 129 -11.84 6.77 8.00
C PRO A 129 -11.17 8.02 7.44
N THR A 130 -10.18 7.82 6.56
CA THR A 130 -9.47 8.90 5.87
C THR A 130 -8.85 8.37 4.58
N LYS A 131 -8.18 9.25 3.82
CA LYS A 131 -7.33 8.87 2.69
C LYS A 131 -5.91 9.37 2.92
N VAL A 132 -4.94 8.52 2.63
CA VAL A 132 -3.52 8.89 2.58
C VAL A 132 -3.04 8.73 1.15
N TYR A 133 -2.55 9.81 0.53
CA TYR A 133 -2.18 9.84 -0.88
C TYR A 133 -3.27 9.29 -1.83
N GLY A 134 -4.54 9.51 -1.50
CA GLY A 134 -5.69 9.02 -2.27
C GLY A 134 -6.12 7.59 -1.96
N ILE A 135 -5.34 6.82 -1.19
CA ILE A 135 -5.64 5.45 -0.78
C ILE A 135 -6.54 5.47 0.47
N PRO A 136 -7.70 4.79 0.47
CA PRO A 136 -8.51 4.62 1.67
C PRO A 136 -7.72 3.93 2.78
N ALA A 137 -7.67 4.53 3.96
CA ALA A 137 -7.10 3.93 5.16
C ALA A 137 -7.92 2.71 5.62
N ALA A 138 -7.32 1.87 6.47
CA ALA A 138 -8.01 0.78 7.16
C ALA A 138 -9.32 1.23 7.83
N GLY A 139 -9.32 2.41 8.44
CA GLY A 139 -10.56 3.09 8.83
C GLY A 139 -11.16 2.66 10.16
N SER A 140 -10.57 1.64 10.81
CA SER A 140 -10.95 1.17 12.15
C SER A 140 -9.81 0.38 12.78
N PRO A 141 -9.76 0.25 14.12
CA PRO A 141 -8.80 -0.64 14.78
C PRO A 141 -8.89 -2.09 14.29
N GLN A 142 -10.11 -2.61 14.06
CA GLN A 142 -10.31 -3.98 13.57
C GLN A 142 -9.72 -4.17 12.17
N ALA A 143 -9.89 -3.18 11.29
CA ALA A 143 -9.30 -3.23 9.96
C ALA A 143 -7.77 -3.09 9.98
N VAL A 144 -7.19 -2.33 10.91
CA VAL A 144 -5.74 -2.29 11.13
C VAL A 144 -5.22 -3.66 11.57
N ALA A 145 -5.87 -4.29 12.55
CA ALA A 145 -5.51 -5.63 13.00
C ALA A 145 -5.61 -6.66 11.87
N GLN A 146 -6.68 -6.58 11.07
CA GLN A 146 -6.88 -7.47 9.93
C GLN A 146 -5.81 -7.28 8.85
N GLU A 147 -5.44 -6.03 8.55
CA GLU A 147 -4.41 -5.74 7.54
C GLU A 147 -3.06 -6.35 7.92
N VAL A 148 -2.66 -6.22 9.19
CA VAL A 148 -1.40 -6.78 9.71
C VAL A 148 -1.50 -8.29 9.82
N LYS A 149 -2.47 -8.81 10.60
CA LYS A 149 -2.58 -10.26 10.83
C LYS A 149 -2.78 -11.02 9.51
N GLY A 150 -3.58 -10.50 8.59
CA GLY A 150 -3.82 -11.13 7.30
C GLY A 150 -2.59 -11.14 6.39
N GLY A 151 -1.69 -10.16 6.51
CA GLY A 151 -0.39 -10.15 5.84
C GLY A 151 0.53 -11.23 6.42
N ALA A 152 0.73 -11.20 7.74
CA ALA A 152 1.53 -12.20 8.45
C ALA A 152 1.03 -13.65 8.24
N ASP A 153 -0.28 -13.90 8.32
CA ASP A 153 -0.87 -15.22 8.07
C ASP A 153 -0.57 -15.70 6.63
N ALA A 154 -0.62 -14.79 5.64
CA ALA A 154 -0.32 -15.13 4.25
C ALA A 154 1.17 -15.44 4.04
N MET A 155 2.07 -14.77 4.77
CA MET A 155 3.49 -15.06 4.76
C MET A 155 3.78 -16.46 5.31
N VAL A 156 3.21 -16.80 6.47
CA VAL A 156 3.36 -18.14 7.08
C VAL A 156 2.80 -19.23 6.15
N ALA A 157 1.63 -18.99 5.55
CA ALA A 157 1.04 -19.91 4.58
C ALA A 157 1.92 -20.09 3.31
N ALA A 158 2.74 -19.09 2.98
CA ALA A 158 3.68 -19.13 1.87
C ALA A 158 5.06 -19.74 2.24
N GLY A 159 5.23 -20.26 3.46
CA GLY A 159 6.47 -20.88 3.93
C GLY A 159 7.51 -19.89 4.43
N ILE A 160 7.15 -18.62 4.62
CA ILE A 160 8.00 -17.60 5.22
C ILE A 160 7.88 -17.71 6.75
N PRO A 161 8.99 -17.59 7.52
CA PRO A 161 8.90 -17.51 8.97
C PRO A 161 7.96 -16.39 9.45
N GLN A 162 7.48 -16.50 10.68
CA GLN A 162 6.63 -15.47 11.30
C GLN A 162 7.33 -14.10 11.24
N PRO A 163 6.71 -13.07 10.61
CA PRO A 163 7.32 -11.75 10.53
C PRO A 163 7.38 -11.09 11.90
N ARG A 164 8.40 -10.27 12.11
CA ARG A 164 8.57 -9.43 13.31
C ARG A 164 8.30 -7.96 13.03
N TRP A 165 8.47 -7.55 11.78
CA TRP A 165 8.28 -6.20 11.31
C TRP A 165 7.01 -6.10 10.47
N PHE A 166 6.31 -4.99 10.67
CA PHE A 166 5.24 -4.53 9.80
C PHE A 166 5.63 -3.17 9.22
N ARG A 167 5.40 -2.98 7.93
CA ARG A 167 5.39 -1.66 7.30
C ARG A 167 4.04 -1.48 6.61
N GLY A 168 3.22 -0.55 7.09
CA GLY A 168 1.96 -0.20 6.46
C GLY A 168 2.16 0.54 5.13
N ALA A 169 1.20 0.38 4.22
CA ALA A 169 1.16 1.14 3.00
C ALA A 169 1.23 2.65 3.30
N THR A 170 1.84 3.43 2.39
CA THR A 170 2.08 4.89 2.51
C THR A 170 3.04 5.33 3.62
N ALA A 171 3.51 4.42 4.47
CA ALA A 171 4.35 4.71 5.65
C ALA A 171 3.76 5.75 6.63
N LYS A 172 2.47 6.08 6.51
CA LYS A 172 1.75 6.97 7.43
C LYS A 172 0.87 6.16 8.37
N TYR A 173 0.90 6.53 9.64
CA TYR A 173 0.17 5.85 10.70
C TYR A 173 -0.53 6.87 11.60
N SER A 174 -1.64 6.47 12.22
CA SER A 174 -2.08 7.12 13.45
C SER A 174 -1.28 6.55 14.63
N LEU A 175 -1.05 7.37 15.67
CA LEU A 175 -0.33 6.91 16.87
C LEU A 175 -1.06 5.75 17.57
N SER A 176 -2.40 5.73 17.54
CA SER A 176 -3.20 4.63 18.06
C SER A 176 -3.01 3.33 17.27
N ALA A 177 -2.91 3.41 15.95
CA ALA A 177 -2.56 2.25 15.13
C ALA A 177 -1.14 1.75 15.44
N ILE A 178 -0.17 2.66 15.67
CA ILE A 178 1.17 2.25 16.12
C ILE A 178 1.09 1.45 17.42
N ALA A 179 0.46 2.00 18.46
CA ALA A 179 0.32 1.33 19.75
C ALA A 179 -0.38 -0.03 19.63
N GLN A 180 -1.42 -0.12 18.79
CA GLN A 180 -2.12 -1.37 18.52
C GLN A 180 -1.20 -2.42 17.88
N ILE A 181 -0.47 -2.06 16.82
CA ILE A 181 0.43 -2.97 16.09
C ILE A 181 1.55 -3.47 17.00
N ARG A 182 2.09 -2.59 17.85
CA ARG A 182 3.07 -2.95 18.89
C ARG A 182 2.48 -3.91 19.91
N GLY A 183 1.24 -3.67 20.35
CA GLY A 183 0.49 -4.57 21.24
C GLY A 183 0.18 -5.94 20.63
N MET A 184 0.18 -6.06 19.30
CA MET A 184 0.07 -7.32 18.57
C MET A 184 1.40 -8.10 18.49
N GLY A 185 2.51 -7.52 18.98
CA GLY A 185 3.84 -8.14 18.98
C GLY A 185 4.72 -7.78 17.78
N TYR A 186 4.24 -6.93 16.87
CA TYR A 186 5.03 -6.47 15.72
C TYR A 186 5.82 -5.21 16.06
N ARG A 187 6.90 -4.99 15.34
CA ARG A 187 7.64 -3.72 15.28
C ARG A 187 7.23 -2.99 14.03
N ILE A 188 7.32 -1.66 14.02
CA ILE A 188 6.95 -0.88 12.83
C ILE A 188 8.22 -0.38 12.15
N ALA A 189 8.39 -0.77 10.89
CA ALA A 189 9.57 -0.39 10.12
C ALA A 189 9.36 0.98 9.46
N GLY A 190 9.93 2.03 10.08
CA GLY A 190 10.14 3.32 9.46
C GLY A 190 11.25 3.32 8.40
N TYR A 191 11.70 4.51 8.03
CA TYR A 191 12.89 4.72 7.18
C TYR A 191 13.53 6.08 7.45
N SER A 192 14.80 6.28 7.11
CA SER A 192 15.47 7.59 7.21
C SER A 192 15.71 8.25 5.85
N VAL A 193 15.70 7.46 4.76
CA VAL A 193 15.89 7.97 3.39
C VAL A 193 14.84 7.37 2.46
N ASN A 194 14.04 8.23 1.81
CA ASN A 194 13.17 7.82 0.72
C ASN A 194 13.95 7.78 -0.62
N GLY A 195 14.28 6.57 -1.05
CA GLY A 195 15.17 6.33 -2.18
C GLY A 195 14.53 6.56 -3.56
N ASP A 196 13.24 6.28 -3.73
CA ASP A 196 12.60 6.24 -5.05
C ASP A 196 11.23 6.95 -5.17
N SER A 197 10.75 7.54 -4.07
CA SER A 197 9.47 8.23 -3.97
C SER A 197 8.27 7.41 -4.46
N GLY A 198 8.19 6.13 -4.10
CA GLY A 198 7.09 5.29 -4.59
C GLY A 198 7.33 4.78 -6.01
N SER A 199 8.60 4.61 -6.40
CA SER A 199 9.03 4.30 -7.77
C SER A 199 8.70 5.40 -8.81
N LEU A 200 8.41 6.62 -8.37
CA LEU A 200 8.03 7.72 -9.26
C LEU A 200 9.21 8.57 -9.73
N LEU A 201 10.39 8.42 -9.10
CA LEU A 201 11.57 9.19 -9.48
C LEU A 201 12.20 8.68 -10.78
N PRO A 202 12.72 9.60 -11.63
CA PRO A 202 13.67 9.24 -12.68
C PRO A 202 14.93 8.60 -12.08
N ALA A 203 15.58 7.69 -12.82
CA ALA A 203 16.76 6.94 -12.37
C ALA A 203 17.85 7.84 -11.74
N LYS A 204 18.18 8.98 -12.36
CA LYS A 204 19.19 9.92 -11.86
C LYS A 204 18.82 10.57 -10.53
N MET A 205 17.52 10.75 -10.27
CA MET A 205 17.06 11.26 -8.98
C MET A 205 17.13 10.20 -7.89
N VAL A 206 16.87 8.92 -8.23
CA VAL A 206 17.13 7.81 -7.31
C VAL A 206 18.61 7.73 -6.92
N GLU A 207 19.51 7.84 -7.90
CA GLU A 207 20.97 7.89 -7.66
C GLU A 207 21.35 9.00 -6.67
N LYS A 208 20.73 10.18 -6.81
CA LYS A 208 20.96 11.31 -5.90
C LYS A 208 20.43 11.02 -4.49
N GLN A 209 19.26 10.41 -4.34
CA GLN A 209 18.69 10.06 -3.05
C GLN A 209 19.56 9.04 -2.32
N TYR A 210 19.95 7.96 -2.99
CA TYR A 210 20.84 6.95 -2.41
C TYR A 210 22.22 7.50 -2.05
N ALA A 211 22.77 8.41 -2.86
CA ALA A 211 24.05 9.05 -2.56
C ALA A 211 24.03 9.93 -1.30
N SER A 212 22.85 10.35 -0.83
CA SER A 212 22.69 11.13 0.40
C SER A 212 22.70 10.29 1.68
N ALA A 213 22.57 8.96 1.55
CA ALA A 213 22.52 8.05 2.68
C ALA A 213 23.86 8.00 3.43
N LYS A 214 23.76 7.87 4.75
CA LYS A 214 24.84 7.92 5.74
C LYS A 214 24.87 6.64 6.57
N ASP A 215 25.96 6.47 7.31
CA ASP A 215 26.10 5.38 8.28
C ASP A 215 24.94 5.40 9.29
N GLY A 216 24.18 4.30 9.32
CA GLY A 216 22.98 4.10 10.13
C GLY A 216 21.65 4.22 9.37
N ASP A 217 21.67 4.64 8.11
CA ASP A 217 20.41 4.91 7.39
C ASP A 217 19.66 3.64 6.97
N VAL A 218 18.33 3.74 7.00
CA VAL A 218 17.40 2.78 6.44
C VAL A 218 16.79 3.41 5.19
N ILE A 219 17.10 2.84 4.03
CA ILE A 219 16.56 3.31 2.74
C ILE A 219 15.29 2.54 2.43
N ILE A 220 14.20 3.26 2.12
CA ILE A 220 12.99 2.68 1.52
C ILE A 220 13.01 2.84 0.00
N SER A 221 12.67 1.78 -0.72
CA SER A 221 12.43 1.78 -2.17
C SER A 221 11.45 0.67 -2.55
N HIS A 222 11.10 0.54 -3.83
CA HIS A 222 10.09 -0.42 -4.30
C HIS A 222 10.72 -1.38 -5.30
N ILE A 223 10.49 -2.69 -5.09
CA ILE A 223 11.00 -3.75 -5.97
C ILE A 223 9.93 -4.26 -6.95
N ASN A 224 8.72 -3.69 -6.93
CA ASN A 224 7.55 -4.24 -7.62
C ASN A 224 7.09 -3.45 -8.86
N GLN A 225 7.98 -2.65 -9.47
CA GLN A 225 7.66 -1.76 -10.59
C GLN A 225 8.65 -1.93 -11.77
N PRO A 226 8.65 -3.08 -12.46
CA PRO A 226 9.65 -3.43 -13.48
C PRO A 226 9.70 -2.48 -14.68
N THR A 227 8.63 -1.73 -14.93
CA THR A 227 8.53 -0.80 -16.06
C THR A 227 8.94 0.63 -15.70
N HIS A 228 9.14 0.94 -14.42
CA HIS A 228 9.47 2.29 -13.98
C HIS A 228 10.97 2.54 -14.10
N ALA A 229 11.35 3.77 -14.48
CA ALA A 229 12.75 4.16 -14.59
C ALA A 229 13.49 4.12 -13.24
N ALA A 230 12.77 4.22 -12.11
CA ALA A 230 13.35 4.17 -10.78
C ALA A 230 14.20 2.91 -10.52
N GLY A 231 13.78 1.75 -11.06
CA GLY A 231 14.48 0.48 -10.82
C GLY A 231 15.90 0.43 -11.38
N GLU A 232 16.17 1.08 -12.52
CA GLU A 232 17.53 1.30 -13.03
C GLU A 232 18.38 2.12 -12.05
N GLY A 233 17.79 3.19 -11.51
CA GLY A 233 18.46 4.05 -10.54
C GLY A 233 18.76 3.31 -9.24
N VAL A 234 17.84 2.46 -8.75
CA VAL A 234 18.03 1.62 -7.56
C VAL A 234 19.21 0.67 -7.78
N ALA A 235 19.20 -0.10 -8.86
CA ALA A 235 20.26 -1.07 -9.17
C ALA A 235 21.64 -0.38 -9.27
N ALA A 236 21.73 0.73 -10.03
CA ALA A 236 22.96 1.50 -10.16
C ALA A 236 23.45 2.05 -8.80
N SER A 237 22.53 2.49 -7.95
CA SER A 237 22.85 3.03 -6.63
C SER A 237 23.39 2.00 -5.65
N ILE A 238 22.83 0.78 -5.67
CA ILE A 238 23.32 -0.34 -4.85
C ILE A 238 24.78 -0.64 -5.22
N LEU A 239 25.08 -0.73 -6.51
CA LEU A 239 26.45 -0.94 -7.01
C LEU A 239 27.39 0.21 -6.60
N ALA A 240 26.93 1.45 -6.70
CA ALA A 240 27.72 2.62 -6.32
C ALA A 240 28.01 2.67 -4.80
N LEU A 241 27.04 2.32 -3.95
CA LEU A 241 27.24 2.22 -2.50
C LEU A 241 28.18 1.06 -2.15
N LYS A 242 28.04 -0.10 -2.80
CA LYS A 242 28.97 -1.24 -2.65
C LYS A 242 30.41 -0.82 -3.01
N ALA A 243 30.60 -0.12 -4.12
CA ALA A 243 31.91 0.37 -4.55
C ALA A 243 32.53 1.39 -3.57
N LYS A 244 31.70 2.10 -2.79
CA LYS A 244 32.14 2.99 -1.70
C LYS A 244 32.47 2.25 -0.40
N GLY A 245 32.32 0.92 -0.36
CA GLY A 245 32.61 0.09 0.80
C GLY A 245 31.50 0.12 1.86
N VAL A 246 30.27 0.45 1.50
CA VAL A 246 29.12 0.35 2.42
C VAL A 246 28.90 -1.10 2.82
N GLN A 247 28.72 -1.33 4.12
CA GLN A 247 28.26 -2.60 4.67
C GLN A 247 26.73 -2.61 4.66
N PHE A 248 26.13 -3.43 3.80
CA PHE A 248 24.69 -3.63 3.82
C PHE A 248 24.29 -4.61 4.94
N VAL A 249 23.16 -4.32 5.59
CA VAL A 249 22.62 -5.12 6.69
C VAL A 249 21.11 -5.28 6.53
N ARG A 250 20.55 -6.39 7.03
CA ARG A 250 19.10 -6.53 7.18
C ARG A 250 18.68 -5.96 8.53
N LEU A 251 17.41 -5.60 8.67
CA LEU A 251 16.88 -5.09 9.93
C LEU A 251 17.07 -6.09 11.08
N GLN A 252 16.99 -7.39 10.79
CA GLN A 252 17.22 -8.42 11.81
C GLN A 252 18.66 -8.60 12.28
N ASP A 253 19.65 -8.13 11.51
CA ASP A 253 21.05 -8.45 11.76
C ASP A 253 21.66 -7.56 12.85
N ILE A 254 21.01 -6.44 13.18
CA ILE A 254 21.61 -5.39 14.01
C ILE A 254 20.55 -4.61 14.78
N PRO A 255 20.85 -4.11 15.99
CA PRO A 255 19.92 -3.24 16.69
C PRO A 255 19.66 -1.95 15.91
N GLU A 256 18.50 -1.37 16.19
CA GLU A 256 17.93 -0.25 15.47
C GLU A 256 17.20 0.68 16.44
N LYS A 257 16.88 1.87 15.97
CA LYS A 257 16.22 2.91 16.74
C LYS A 257 15.13 3.55 15.89
N GLY A 258 13.89 3.33 16.29
CA GLY A 258 12.71 4.02 15.76
C GLY A 258 12.29 5.20 16.64
N ASP A 259 11.46 6.08 16.09
CA ASP A 259 10.68 7.08 16.83
C ASP A 259 9.22 6.63 17.02
N ASP A 260 8.38 7.47 17.64
CA ASP A 260 6.95 7.23 17.84
C ASP A 260 6.59 5.87 18.47
N ASP A 261 7.45 5.33 19.34
CA ASP A 261 7.32 4.01 19.99
C ASP A 261 7.20 2.82 19.00
N THR A 262 7.70 3.00 17.77
CA THR A 262 7.68 1.98 16.71
C THR A 262 8.60 0.79 16.97
N THR A 263 9.63 0.96 17.79
CA THR A 263 10.58 -0.07 18.21
C THR A 263 10.56 -0.28 19.73
N ASN A 264 11.17 -1.38 20.20
CA ASN A 264 11.39 -1.59 21.65
C ASN A 264 12.57 -0.77 22.12
#